data_AF-A0A914EZ99-F1
#
_entry.id   AF-A0A914EZ99-F1
#
_cell.length_a   1.000
_cell.length_b   1.000
_cell.length_c   1.000
_cell.angle_alpha   90.00
_cell.angle_beta   90.00
_cell.angle_gamma   90.00
#
_symmetry.space_group_name_H-M   'P 1'
#
loop_
_entity.id
_entity.type
_entity.pdbx_description
1 polymer ?
#
loop_
_entity_poly.entity_id
_entity_poly.type
_entity_poly.pdbx_seq_one_letter_code
_entity_poly.pdbx_strand_id
1 'polypeptide(L)'
;MTTFFPHLYEYSKFISLAKEYEKIDEHQTQIQRKRHFADSKYAEQKPIKYLTLSKNTLSFNQCRQSSDIDFLIYLEIKAQKLRESSYNPLKYYNVSINEILKERTELANFNRYQKPADWPQSSSIIHISEYKHKCFSTSRHWMIIDFILCVEIAKILPFFDKLNIDDKQELLKSTTLLNSLFTQAYYSFTVSCDALIFPDGSVPCMFTQKHNIQSGFFEEIVEPIKRIKMTKEEYVLLKTMIFCSSKSEFISVEGSKIIESEFHRYSKLLLNFLQAKYGDSEGAVRYSQILSVLEAMIYFTQKAKEFYFYVGTLNTNFRQHSTFALVKQLIN
;
A
#
# COMPACT_ATOMS: atom_id res chain seq x y z
N MET A 1 -10.50 -66.33 4.02
CA MET A 1 -10.93 -65.28 3.07
C MET A 1 -11.59 -64.16 3.85
N THR A 2 -10.77 -63.31 4.44
CA THR A 2 -11.21 -62.17 5.26
C THR A 2 -10.14 -61.10 5.12
N THR A 3 -10.52 -59.97 4.52
CA THR A 3 -10.25 -58.59 4.96
C THR A 3 -10.40 -57.65 3.76
N PHE A 4 -11.49 -56.88 3.72
CA PHE A 4 -11.53 -55.55 3.10
C PHE A 4 -12.58 -54.71 3.83
N PHE A 5 -12.30 -53.40 3.93
CA PHE A 5 -13.08 -52.27 4.47
C PHE A 5 -12.63 -51.62 5.80
N PRO A 6 -11.50 -50.87 5.79
CA PRO A 6 -11.22 -49.80 6.76
C PRO A 6 -11.82 -48.43 6.38
N HIS A 7 -12.24 -48.22 5.12
CA HIS A 7 -12.57 -46.88 4.60
C HIS A 7 -13.97 -46.32 4.95
N LEU A 8 -14.89 -47.15 5.46
CA LEU A 8 -16.25 -46.68 5.79
C LEU A 8 -16.33 -46.00 7.18
N TYR A 9 -15.38 -46.27 8.07
CA TYR A 9 -15.37 -45.67 9.42
C TYR A 9 -14.84 -44.22 9.43
N GLU A 10 -13.97 -43.86 8.48
CA GLU A 10 -13.48 -42.48 8.37
C GLU A 10 -14.48 -41.53 7.70
N TYR A 11 -15.35 -42.05 6.82
CA TYR A 11 -16.35 -41.24 6.12
C TYR A 11 -17.47 -40.75 7.05
N SER A 12 -17.88 -41.56 8.04
CA SER A 12 -18.89 -41.15 9.03
C SER A 12 -18.37 -40.08 9.99
N LYS A 13 -17.08 -40.14 10.33
CA LYS A 13 -16.39 -39.13 11.16
C LYS A 13 -16.23 -37.80 10.41
N PHE A 14 -15.99 -37.86 9.09
CA PHE A 14 -15.95 -36.67 8.23
C PHE A 14 -17.31 -35.96 8.14
N ILE A 15 -18.41 -36.71 8.02
CA ILE A 15 -19.77 -36.13 7.99
C ILE A 15 -20.16 -35.55 9.36
N SER A 16 -19.74 -36.14 10.49
CA SER A 16 -20.05 -35.57 11.80
C SER A 16 -19.31 -34.25 12.05
N LEU A 17 -18.04 -34.16 11.62
CA LEU A 17 -17.24 -32.93 11.68
C LEU A 17 -17.83 -31.83 10.79
N ALA A 18 -18.24 -32.15 9.56
CA ALA A 18 -18.86 -31.16 8.66
C ALA A 18 -20.14 -30.53 9.25
N LYS A 19 -20.98 -31.35 9.92
CA LYS A 19 -22.19 -30.87 10.61
C LYS A 19 -21.91 -30.04 11.86
N GLU A 20 -20.77 -30.27 12.51
CA GLU A 20 -20.33 -29.47 13.67
C GLU A 20 -19.79 -28.11 13.22
N TYR A 21 -19.13 -28.06 12.06
CA TYR A 21 -18.68 -26.82 11.42
C TYR A 21 -19.84 -25.94 10.93
N GLU A 22 -20.89 -26.51 10.33
CA GLU A 22 -22.10 -25.75 9.94
C GLU A 22 -22.76 -25.06 11.15
N LYS A 23 -22.80 -25.73 12.31
CA LYS A 23 -23.36 -25.15 13.54
C LYS A 23 -22.53 -23.99 14.10
N ILE A 24 -21.20 -24.05 13.94
CA ILE A 24 -20.29 -22.97 14.38
C ILE A 24 -20.46 -21.74 13.48
N ASP A 25 -20.63 -21.93 12.17
CA ASP A 25 -20.82 -20.86 11.20
C ASP A 25 -22.17 -20.14 11.37
N GLU A 26 -23.24 -20.90 11.66
CA GLU A 26 -24.55 -20.34 12.02
C GLU A 26 -24.49 -19.51 13.31
N HIS A 27 -23.73 -19.97 14.31
CA HIS A 27 -23.57 -19.24 15.57
C HIS A 27 -22.79 -17.93 15.38
N GLN A 28 -21.73 -17.93 14.58
CA GLN A 28 -20.96 -16.72 14.25
C GLN A 28 -21.76 -15.72 13.41
N THR A 29 -22.58 -16.22 12.48
CA THR A 29 -23.49 -15.39 11.67
C THR A 29 -24.56 -14.72 12.54
N GLN A 30 -25.08 -15.39 13.57
CA GLN A 30 -26.01 -14.79 14.53
C GLN A 30 -25.35 -13.71 15.42
N ILE A 31 -24.07 -13.90 15.80
CA ILE A 31 -23.30 -12.89 16.56
C ILE A 31 -23.05 -11.64 15.70
N GLN A 32 -22.73 -11.80 14.41
CA GLN A 32 -22.54 -10.67 13.48
C GLN A 32 -23.83 -9.89 13.24
N ARG A 33 -24.98 -10.58 13.10
CA ARG A 33 -26.29 -9.91 12.97
C ARG A 33 -26.68 -9.09 14.20
N LYS A 34 -26.32 -9.55 15.41
CA LYS A 34 -26.55 -8.80 16.65
C LYS A 34 -25.67 -7.55 16.77
N ARG A 35 -24.45 -7.55 16.20
CA ARG A 35 -23.57 -6.38 16.15
C ARG A 35 -24.07 -5.33 15.14
N HIS A 36 -24.52 -5.76 13.96
CA HIS A 36 -25.11 -4.86 12.95
C HIS A 36 -26.34 -4.09 13.44
N PHE A 37 -27.13 -4.68 14.35
CA PHE A 37 -28.31 -4.02 14.94
C PHE A 37 -27.94 -2.95 15.99
N ALA A 38 -26.73 -3.02 16.56
CA ALA A 38 -26.24 -2.02 17.50
C ALA A 38 -25.65 -0.78 16.80
N ASP A 39 -24.99 -1.00 15.65
CA ASP A 39 -24.32 0.06 14.90
C ASP A 39 -25.28 0.93 14.07
N SER A 40 -26.45 0.42 13.67
CA SER A 40 -27.44 1.23 12.92
C SER A 40 -28.11 2.32 13.78
N LYS A 41 -27.99 2.25 15.11
CA LYS A 41 -28.54 3.27 16.03
C LYS A 41 -27.69 4.53 16.16
N TYR A 42 -26.47 4.57 15.60
CA TYR A 42 -25.54 5.70 15.73
C TYR A 42 -25.28 6.48 14.43
N ALA A 43 -25.96 6.14 13.33
CA ALA A 43 -25.76 6.76 12.02
C ALA A 43 -26.79 7.86 11.70
N GLU A 44 -26.82 8.93 12.51
CA GLU A 44 -27.32 10.24 12.06
C GLU A 44 -26.24 11.30 12.28
N GLN A 45 -25.43 11.57 11.24
CA GLN A 45 -24.57 12.75 11.19
C GLN A 45 -24.93 13.61 9.98
N LYS A 46 -25.34 14.84 10.29
CA LYS A 46 -25.74 15.94 9.39
C LYS A 46 -24.56 16.44 8.53
N PRO A 47 -24.83 17.08 7.37
CA PRO A 47 -23.81 17.50 6.42
C PRO A 47 -22.88 18.58 6.97
N ILE A 48 -21.59 18.44 6.69
CA ILE A 48 -20.50 19.34 7.09
C ILE A 48 -20.61 20.66 6.30
N LYS A 49 -20.77 21.79 7.00
CA LYS A 49 -20.63 23.14 6.44
C LYS A 49 -19.14 23.47 6.26
N TYR A 50 -18.73 23.83 5.05
CA TYR A 50 -17.43 24.41 4.79
C TYR A 50 -17.30 25.77 5.51
N LEU A 51 -16.36 25.88 6.45
CA LEU A 51 -15.97 27.17 7.03
C LEU A 51 -15.02 27.89 6.08
N THR A 52 -15.44 29.06 5.62
CA THR A 52 -14.61 30.07 4.97
C THR A 52 -13.46 30.50 5.88
N LEU A 53 -12.22 30.21 5.49
CA LEU A 53 -11.02 30.71 6.17
C LEU A 53 -10.94 32.23 6.03
N SER A 54 -10.94 32.95 7.16
CA SER A 54 -10.66 34.37 7.24
C SER A 54 -9.21 34.63 6.83
N LYS A 55 -9.02 35.44 5.78
CA LYS A 55 -7.74 36.03 5.41
C LYS A 55 -7.24 36.90 6.58
N ASN A 56 -6.21 36.46 7.28
CA ASN A 56 -5.30 37.35 7.99
C ASN A 56 -3.92 36.68 8.16
N THR A 57 -2.93 37.27 7.48
CA THR A 57 -1.49 37.24 7.76
C THR A 57 -0.83 35.87 7.96
N LEU A 58 -0.70 35.09 6.87
CA LEU A 58 0.17 33.91 6.84
C LEU A 58 1.63 34.33 6.78
N SER A 59 2.44 33.82 7.70
CA SER A 59 3.89 34.02 7.70
C SER A 59 4.54 33.33 6.47
N PHE A 60 5.64 33.88 5.95
CA PHE A 60 6.37 33.34 4.80
C PHE A 60 6.72 31.84 4.94
N ASN A 61 7.00 31.40 6.17
CA ASN A 61 7.29 29.99 6.49
C ASN A 61 6.05 29.09 6.38
N GLN A 62 4.87 29.56 6.77
CA GLN A 62 3.61 28.81 6.58
C GLN A 62 3.26 28.69 5.09
N CYS A 63 3.51 29.73 4.30
CA CYS A 63 3.30 29.71 2.86
C CYS A 63 4.23 28.70 2.15
N ARG A 64 5.50 28.61 2.57
CA ARG A 64 6.48 27.65 2.03
C ARG A 64 6.19 26.20 2.46
N GLN A 65 5.68 25.98 3.67
CA GLN A 65 5.26 24.65 4.13
C GLN A 65 4.03 24.17 3.34
N SER A 66 3.08 25.06 3.06
CA SER A 66 1.94 24.76 2.17
C SER A 66 2.43 24.33 0.79
N SER A 67 3.38 25.07 0.18
CA SER A 67 3.84 24.77 -1.18
C SER A 67 4.50 23.41 -1.33
N ASP A 68 5.25 22.94 -0.33
CA ASP A 68 5.87 21.61 -0.37
C ASP A 68 4.81 20.50 -0.30
N ILE A 69 3.83 20.64 0.60
CA ILE A 69 2.73 19.68 0.72
C ILE A 69 1.87 19.67 -0.56
N ASP A 70 1.56 20.84 -1.10
CA ASP A 70 0.80 21.00 -2.35
C ASP A 70 1.50 20.32 -3.53
N PHE A 71 2.83 20.47 -3.62
CA PHE A 71 3.65 19.78 -4.60
C PHE A 71 3.57 18.25 -4.45
N LEU A 72 3.72 17.74 -3.23
CA LEU A 72 3.64 16.30 -2.96
C LEU A 72 2.24 15.73 -3.26
N ILE A 73 1.18 16.45 -2.89
CA ILE A 73 -0.20 16.10 -3.24
C ILE A 73 -0.38 16.05 -4.75
N TYR A 74 0.16 17.03 -5.48
CA TYR A 74 0.08 17.07 -6.93
C TYR A 74 0.76 15.89 -7.60
N LEU A 75 1.97 15.51 -7.14
CA LEU A 75 2.66 14.30 -7.61
C LEU A 75 1.81 13.06 -7.38
N GLU A 76 1.25 12.93 -6.18
CA GLU A 76 0.43 11.76 -5.82
C GLU A 76 -0.83 11.66 -6.67
N ILE A 77 -1.51 12.79 -6.95
CA ILE A 77 -2.68 12.80 -7.83
C ILE A 77 -2.32 12.26 -9.22
N LYS A 78 -1.16 12.61 -9.76
CA LYS A 78 -0.72 12.12 -11.06
C LYS A 78 -0.39 10.63 -11.05
N ALA A 79 0.35 10.19 -10.03
CA ALA A 79 0.69 8.78 -9.86
C ALA A 79 -0.57 7.93 -9.71
N GLN A 80 -1.52 8.38 -8.89
CA GLN A 80 -2.81 7.72 -8.71
C GLN A 80 -3.63 7.68 -9.99
N LYS A 81 -3.68 8.79 -10.76
CA LYS A 81 -4.36 8.80 -12.07
C LYS A 81 -3.76 7.78 -13.03
N LEU A 82 -2.43 7.67 -13.09
CA LEU A 82 -1.77 6.62 -13.90
C LEU A 82 -2.12 5.23 -13.38
N ARG A 83 -2.06 5.01 -12.06
CA ARG A 83 -2.39 3.74 -11.42
C ARG A 83 -3.81 3.26 -11.76
N GLU A 84 -4.77 4.18 -11.74
CA GLU A 84 -6.19 3.96 -12.07
C GLU A 84 -6.51 4.01 -13.58
N SER A 85 -5.50 4.18 -14.44
CA SER A 85 -5.69 4.25 -15.89
C SER A 85 -5.30 2.94 -16.59
N SER A 86 -5.47 2.89 -17.91
CA SER A 86 -4.99 1.81 -18.78
C SER A 86 -3.44 1.69 -18.85
N TYR A 87 -2.68 2.56 -18.18
CA TYR A 87 -1.20 2.51 -18.13
C TYR A 87 -0.64 1.15 -17.72
N ASN A 88 0.06 0.48 -18.63
CA ASN A 88 0.72 -0.80 -18.35
C ASN A 88 2.23 -0.72 -18.68
N PRO A 89 3.12 -0.77 -17.67
CA PRO A 89 4.57 -0.65 -17.85
C PRO A 89 5.23 -1.93 -18.37
N LEU A 90 4.62 -2.62 -19.34
CA LEU A 90 5.16 -3.87 -19.92
C LEU A 90 6.60 -3.70 -20.42
N LYS A 91 6.93 -2.50 -20.93
CA LYS A 91 8.28 -2.17 -21.40
C LYS A 91 9.36 -2.30 -20.32
N TYR A 92 9.00 -2.20 -19.03
CA TYR A 92 9.96 -2.21 -17.93
C TYR A 92 10.13 -3.57 -17.23
N TYR A 93 9.41 -4.60 -17.66
CA TYR A 93 9.41 -5.89 -16.96
C TYR A 93 10.80 -6.57 -16.95
N ASN A 94 11.58 -6.33 -18.00
CA ASN A 94 12.89 -6.95 -18.23
C ASN A 94 14.03 -5.92 -18.25
N VAL A 95 13.78 -4.72 -17.72
CA VAL A 95 14.69 -3.57 -17.80
C VAL A 95 15.32 -3.34 -16.42
N SER A 96 16.59 -2.96 -16.40
CA SER A 96 17.30 -2.64 -15.16
C SER A 96 16.82 -1.32 -14.56
N ILE A 97 16.96 -1.15 -13.24
CA ILE A 97 16.64 0.14 -12.58
C ILE A 97 17.42 1.29 -13.23
N ASN A 98 18.70 1.07 -13.58
CA ASN A 98 19.54 2.08 -14.21
C ASN A 98 18.98 2.57 -15.56
N GLU A 99 18.45 1.66 -16.38
CA GLU A 99 17.82 2.01 -17.65
C GLU A 99 16.52 2.81 -17.43
N ILE A 100 15.69 2.43 -16.46
CA ILE A 100 14.46 3.17 -16.10
C ILE A 100 14.80 4.59 -15.60
N LEU A 101 15.90 4.73 -14.87
CA LEU A 101 16.39 6.03 -14.37
C LEU A 101 16.84 6.98 -15.49
N LYS A 102 17.33 6.45 -16.61
CA LYS A 102 17.76 7.25 -17.77
C LYS A 102 16.59 7.74 -18.63
N GLU A 103 15.44 7.08 -18.55
CA GLU A 103 14.25 7.47 -19.30
C GLU A 103 13.57 8.72 -18.73
N ARG A 104 12.88 9.47 -19.59
CA ARG A 104 12.01 10.58 -19.14
C ARG A 104 10.85 10.05 -18.31
N THR A 105 10.35 10.88 -17.40
CA THR A 105 9.21 10.49 -16.55
C THR A 105 7.91 10.35 -17.35
N GLU A 106 7.18 9.27 -17.10
CA GLU A 106 5.83 9.02 -17.64
C GLU A 106 4.74 9.75 -16.85
N LEU A 107 5.04 10.27 -15.66
CA LEU A 107 4.09 11.08 -14.87
C LEU A 107 3.69 12.37 -15.59
N ALA A 108 4.49 12.85 -16.56
CA ALA A 108 4.12 13.97 -17.42
C ALA A 108 3.04 13.59 -18.46
N ASN A 109 2.96 12.30 -18.85
CA ASN A 109 2.09 11.79 -19.90
C ASN A 109 0.76 11.22 -19.36
N PHE A 110 0.42 11.48 -18.09
CA PHE A 110 -0.76 10.89 -17.43
C PHE A 110 -2.09 11.11 -18.19
N ASN A 111 -2.22 12.23 -18.91
CA ASN A 111 -3.42 12.53 -19.70
C ASN A 111 -3.63 11.61 -20.92
N ARG A 112 -2.62 10.83 -21.33
CA ARG A 112 -2.72 9.89 -22.46
C ARG A 112 -3.49 8.62 -22.10
N TYR A 113 -3.64 8.33 -20.82
CA TYR A 113 -4.26 7.11 -20.33
C TYR A 113 -5.61 7.43 -19.72
N GLN A 114 -6.58 6.55 -19.95
CA GLN A 114 -7.94 6.69 -19.44
C GLN A 114 -8.26 5.55 -18.48
N LYS A 115 -9.13 5.82 -17.50
CA LYS A 115 -9.65 4.77 -16.62
C LYS A 115 -10.47 3.79 -17.45
N PRO A 116 -10.17 2.48 -17.41
CA PRO A 116 -10.96 1.48 -18.12
C PRO A 116 -12.43 1.50 -17.65
N ALA A 117 -13.36 1.38 -18.60
CA ALA A 117 -14.80 1.52 -18.32
C ALA A 117 -15.36 0.37 -17.48
N ASP A 118 -14.71 -0.79 -17.54
CA ASP A 118 -15.04 -2.03 -16.83
C ASP A 118 -14.53 -2.07 -15.37
N TRP A 119 -13.73 -1.08 -14.96
CA TRP A 119 -13.21 -1.01 -13.60
C TRP A 119 -14.22 -0.40 -12.62
N PRO A 120 -14.14 -0.77 -11.33
CA PRO A 120 -15.02 -0.21 -10.31
C PRO A 120 -15.01 1.33 -10.34
N GLN A 121 -16.20 1.94 -10.50
CA GLN A 121 -16.37 3.39 -10.62
C GLN A 121 -16.49 4.15 -9.28
N SER A 122 -16.30 3.46 -8.14
CA SER A 122 -16.29 3.97 -6.74
C SER A 122 -17.61 3.91 -5.95
N SER A 123 -17.44 3.66 -4.63
CA SER A 123 -18.21 4.08 -3.45
C SER A 123 -19.24 3.16 -2.78
N SER A 124 -19.34 1.88 -3.13
CA SER A 124 -19.97 0.89 -2.22
C SER A 124 -18.91 0.29 -1.30
N ILE A 125 -19.21 0.09 -0.01
CA ILE A 125 -18.36 -0.68 0.91
C ILE A 125 -18.15 -2.05 0.27
N ILE A 126 -16.90 -2.37 -0.07
CA ILE A 126 -16.54 -3.64 -0.69
C ILE A 126 -16.15 -4.60 0.43
N HIS A 127 -17.03 -5.55 0.75
CA HIS A 127 -16.66 -6.64 1.65
C HIS A 127 -15.87 -7.70 0.87
N ILE A 128 -14.74 -8.15 1.43
CA ILE A 128 -13.87 -9.17 0.82
C ILE A 128 -14.65 -10.44 0.48
N SER A 129 -15.70 -10.79 1.26
CA SER A 129 -16.60 -11.91 1.00
C SER A 129 -17.26 -11.84 -0.39
N GLU A 130 -17.51 -10.65 -0.92
CA GLU A 130 -18.08 -10.44 -2.26
C GLU A 130 -17.05 -10.68 -3.37
N TYR A 131 -15.75 -10.58 -3.07
CA TYR A 131 -14.63 -10.72 -4.01
C TYR A 131 -13.83 -12.02 -3.86
N LYS A 132 -14.06 -12.82 -2.80
CA LYS A 132 -13.40 -14.13 -2.54
C LYS A 132 -13.47 -15.10 -3.74
N HIS A 133 -14.43 -14.92 -4.64
CA HIS A 133 -14.64 -15.79 -5.79
C HIS A 133 -14.13 -15.23 -7.13
N LYS A 134 -13.56 -14.02 -7.15
CA LYS A 134 -12.96 -13.39 -8.34
C LYS A 134 -11.46 -13.19 -8.14
N CYS A 135 -10.68 -14.28 -8.00
CA CYS A 135 -9.24 -14.23 -8.33
C CYS A 135 -9.19 -14.09 -9.86
N PHE A 136 -9.29 -12.86 -10.35
CA PHE A 136 -9.21 -12.62 -11.78
C PHE A 136 -7.80 -12.94 -12.25
N SER A 137 -7.74 -13.78 -13.28
CA SER A 137 -6.55 -14.01 -14.11
C SER A 137 -6.20 -12.79 -14.98
N THR A 138 -6.68 -11.60 -14.66
CA THR A 138 -6.50 -10.38 -15.48
C THR A 138 -5.08 -9.86 -15.29
N SER A 139 -4.14 -10.48 -16.01
CA SER A 139 -2.92 -10.02 -16.71
C SER A 139 -2.07 -8.84 -16.20
N ARG A 140 -2.46 -8.12 -15.16
CA ARG A 140 -1.82 -6.90 -14.68
C ARG A 140 -0.97 -7.22 -13.47
N HIS A 141 0.33 -7.00 -13.61
CA HIS A 141 1.27 -7.16 -12.51
C HIS A 141 1.25 -5.90 -11.65
N TRP A 142 0.24 -5.77 -10.79
CA TRP A 142 0.01 -4.58 -9.95
C TRP A 142 1.23 -4.18 -9.11
N MET A 143 1.96 -5.16 -8.59
CA MET A 143 3.22 -4.90 -7.90
C MET A 143 4.25 -4.20 -8.78
N ILE A 144 4.40 -4.64 -10.04
CA ILE A 144 5.33 -4.01 -10.99
C ILE A 144 4.87 -2.59 -11.31
N ILE A 145 3.55 -2.36 -11.46
CA ILE A 145 3.01 -1.01 -11.66
C ILE A 145 3.36 -0.12 -10.48
N ASP A 146 3.10 -0.57 -9.25
CA ASP A 146 3.38 0.21 -8.05
C ASP A 146 4.88 0.48 -7.89
N PHE A 147 5.74 -0.49 -8.24
CA PHE A 147 7.19 -0.32 -8.24
C PHE A 147 7.63 0.75 -9.23
N ILE A 148 7.14 0.70 -10.46
CA ILE A 148 7.46 1.71 -11.49
C ILE A 148 6.95 3.09 -11.08
N LEU A 149 5.73 3.18 -10.54
CA LEU A 149 5.21 4.47 -10.07
C LEU A 149 6.03 5.02 -8.90
N CYS A 150 6.56 4.17 -8.01
CA CYS A 150 7.49 4.61 -6.97
C CYS A 150 8.78 5.19 -7.57
N VAL A 151 9.39 4.50 -8.56
CA VAL A 151 10.58 5.01 -9.26
C VAL A 151 10.29 6.34 -9.96
N GLU A 152 9.14 6.45 -10.61
CA GLU A 152 8.71 7.67 -11.30
C GLU A 152 8.50 8.85 -10.35
N ILE A 153 7.91 8.62 -9.17
CA ILE A 153 7.80 9.65 -8.12
C ILE A 153 9.19 10.04 -7.63
N ALA A 154 10.06 9.08 -7.32
CA ALA A 154 11.40 9.33 -6.82
C ALA A 154 12.21 10.22 -7.77
N LYS A 155 12.13 9.97 -9.08
CA LYS A 155 12.78 10.78 -10.13
C LYS A 155 12.39 12.26 -10.13
N ILE A 156 11.24 12.62 -9.55
CA ILE A 156 10.76 14.00 -9.50
C ILE A 156 11.09 14.68 -8.16
N LEU A 157 11.45 13.92 -7.12
CA LEU A 157 11.79 14.49 -5.82
C LEU A 157 13.11 15.28 -5.91
N PRO A 158 13.17 16.55 -5.47
CA PRO A 158 14.35 17.40 -5.69
C PRO A 158 15.67 16.90 -5.10
N PHE A 159 15.62 16.09 -4.05
CA PHE A 159 16.82 15.53 -3.45
C PHE A 159 17.39 14.36 -4.25
N PHE A 160 16.54 13.67 -5.01
CA PHE A 160 16.94 12.48 -5.76
C PHE A 160 17.98 12.86 -6.80
N ASP A 161 17.82 14.01 -7.46
CA ASP A 161 18.79 14.53 -8.44
C ASP A 161 20.19 14.80 -7.86
N LYS A 162 20.29 15.02 -6.54
CA LYS A 162 21.56 15.28 -5.86
C LYS A 162 22.37 14.00 -5.61
N LEU A 163 21.76 12.83 -5.73
CA LEU A 163 22.39 11.54 -5.52
C LEU A 163 23.14 11.09 -6.79
N ASN A 164 24.26 10.40 -6.61
CA ASN A 164 24.92 9.68 -7.71
C ASN A 164 24.05 8.49 -8.15
N ILE A 165 24.40 7.88 -9.30
CA ILE A 165 23.57 6.81 -9.88
C ILE A 165 23.50 5.56 -8.98
N ASP A 166 24.60 5.20 -8.32
CA ASP A 166 24.66 4.02 -7.46
C ASP A 166 23.78 4.20 -6.22
N ASP A 167 23.85 5.38 -5.58
CA ASP A 167 23.00 5.78 -4.45
C ASP A 167 21.52 5.82 -4.84
N LYS A 168 21.19 6.33 -6.05
CA LYS A 168 19.82 6.34 -6.58
C LYS A 168 19.27 4.92 -6.69
N GLN A 169 20.06 4.01 -7.25
CA GLN A 169 19.65 2.62 -7.38
C GLN A 169 19.45 1.99 -6.01
N GLU A 170 20.40 2.17 -5.10
CA GLU A 170 20.36 1.57 -3.78
C GLU A 170 19.20 2.09 -2.93
N LEU A 171 18.92 3.40 -2.98
CA LEU A 171 17.74 4.00 -2.37
C LEU A 171 16.44 3.38 -2.88
N LEU A 172 16.34 3.15 -4.20
CA LEU A 172 15.15 2.54 -4.78
C LEU A 172 15.00 1.07 -4.36
N LYS A 173 16.08 0.28 -4.32
CA LYS A 173 16.02 -1.11 -3.84
C LYS A 173 15.55 -1.20 -2.39
N SER A 174 16.03 -0.30 -1.53
CA SER A 174 15.71 -0.37 -0.09
C SER A 174 14.30 0.12 0.25
N THR A 175 13.74 1.06 -0.54
CA THR A 175 12.48 1.75 -0.19
C THR A 175 11.27 1.41 -1.06
N THR A 176 11.46 0.87 -2.27
CA THR A 176 10.35 0.71 -3.24
C THR A 176 9.26 -0.24 -2.74
N LEU A 177 9.61 -1.38 -2.17
CA LEU A 177 8.62 -2.33 -1.66
C LEU A 177 7.78 -1.71 -0.52
N LEU A 178 8.44 -1.04 0.43
CA LEU A 178 7.76 -0.36 1.54
C LEU A 178 6.80 0.74 1.04
N ASN A 179 7.27 1.60 0.12
CA ASN A 179 6.44 2.63 -0.50
C ASN A 179 5.26 2.06 -1.29
N SER A 180 5.46 0.94 -1.97
CA SER A 180 4.42 0.28 -2.77
C SER A 180 3.34 -0.33 -1.89
N LEU A 181 3.73 -1.04 -0.83
CA LEU A 181 2.79 -1.57 0.15
C LEU A 181 2.03 -0.46 0.86
N PHE A 182 2.70 0.64 1.23
CA PHE A 182 2.05 1.80 1.84
C PHE A 182 1.04 2.45 0.88
N THR A 183 1.36 2.53 -0.42
CA THR A 183 0.45 3.02 -1.46
C THR A 183 -0.77 2.11 -1.61
N GLN A 184 -0.59 0.79 -1.61
CA GLN A 184 -1.69 -0.17 -1.69
C GLN A 184 -2.60 -0.09 -0.46
N ALA A 185 -2.02 -0.01 0.74
CA ALA A 185 -2.76 0.08 1.99
C ALA A 185 -3.55 1.39 2.08
N TYR A 186 -2.93 2.52 1.74
CA TYR A 186 -3.61 3.81 1.71
C TYR A 186 -4.73 3.84 0.65
N TYR A 187 -4.47 3.32 -0.54
CA TYR A 187 -5.51 3.21 -1.58
C TYR A 187 -6.73 2.43 -1.07
N SER A 188 -6.49 1.27 -0.47
CA SER A 188 -7.55 0.41 0.08
C SER A 188 -8.38 1.13 1.14
N PHE A 189 -7.70 1.87 2.02
CA PHE A 189 -8.36 2.76 2.98
C PHE A 189 -9.23 3.83 2.28
N THR A 190 -8.74 4.50 1.23
CA THR A 190 -9.51 5.54 0.53
C THR A 190 -10.77 5.02 -0.16
N VAL A 191 -10.78 3.76 -0.60
CA VAL A 191 -11.96 3.11 -1.17
C VAL A 191 -12.80 2.38 -0.11
N SER A 192 -12.52 2.59 1.18
CA SER A 192 -13.22 1.98 2.31
C SER A 192 -13.23 0.44 2.28
N CYS A 193 -12.13 -0.17 1.84
CA CYS A 193 -11.93 -1.61 1.87
C CYS A 193 -11.11 -2.00 3.12
N ASP A 194 -11.53 -3.07 3.80
CA ASP A 194 -10.87 -3.57 5.01
C ASP A 194 -9.62 -4.42 4.72
N ALA A 195 -9.34 -4.72 3.45
CA ALA A 195 -8.10 -5.37 3.02
C ALA A 195 -7.53 -4.75 1.76
N LEU A 196 -6.30 -5.14 1.42
CA LEU A 196 -5.66 -4.75 0.18
C LEU A 196 -6.54 -5.07 -1.04
N ILE A 197 -6.81 -4.02 -1.81
CA ILE A 197 -7.52 -4.08 -3.08
C ILE A 197 -6.77 -3.27 -4.14
N PHE A 198 -6.79 -3.74 -5.37
CA PHE A 198 -6.23 -3.06 -6.53
C PHE A 198 -7.30 -2.25 -7.27
N PRO A 199 -6.91 -1.28 -8.13
CA PRO A 199 -7.87 -0.42 -8.84
C PRO A 199 -8.88 -1.12 -9.74
N ASP A 200 -8.56 -2.32 -10.24
CA ASP A 200 -9.49 -3.17 -11.00
C ASP A 200 -10.44 -3.98 -10.11
N GLY A 201 -10.35 -3.81 -8.79
CA GLY A 201 -11.11 -4.57 -7.80
C GLY A 201 -10.52 -5.95 -7.48
N SER A 202 -9.39 -6.34 -8.08
CA SER A 202 -8.71 -7.57 -7.72
C SER A 202 -8.05 -7.45 -6.35
N VAL A 203 -7.92 -8.58 -5.65
CA VAL A 203 -7.16 -8.69 -4.40
C VAL A 203 -5.87 -9.46 -4.68
N PRO A 204 -4.76 -9.19 -3.97
CA PRO A 204 -3.55 -10.00 -4.12
C PRO A 204 -3.88 -11.50 -3.94
N CYS A 205 -3.66 -12.34 -4.97
CA CYS A 205 -4.08 -13.74 -4.86
C CYS A 205 -3.30 -14.48 -3.76
N MET A 206 -4.05 -15.17 -2.92
CA MET A 206 -3.59 -16.05 -1.85
C MET A 206 -2.95 -17.29 -2.50
N PHE A 207 -1.62 -17.32 -2.61
CA PHE A 207 -0.93 -18.43 -3.27
C PHE A 207 -1.05 -19.79 -2.56
N THR A 208 -1.77 -19.90 -1.44
CA THR A 208 -1.88 -21.15 -0.70
C THR A 208 -3.27 -21.34 -0.09
N GLN A 209 -4.17 -22.04 -0.80
CA GLN A 209 -5.37 -22.63 -0.17
C GLN A 209 -5.01 -23.67 0.91
N LYS A 210 -3.75 -24.11 1.00
CA LYS A 210 -3.27 -25.17 1.89
C LYS A 210 -2.55 -24.70 3.15
N HIS A 211 -2.28 -23.40 3.32
CA HIS A 211 -1.65 -22.88 4.53
C HIS A 211 -2.48 -21.73 5.08
N ASN A 212 -3.03 -21.92 6.29
CA ASN A 212 -3.77 -20.94 7.10
C ASN A 212 -2.96 -19.67 7.45
N ILE A 213 -1.87 -19.36 6.75
CA ILE A 213 -0.87 -18.38 7.17
C ILE A 213 -1.18 -16.96 6.67
N GLN A 214 -2.14 -16.71 5.77
CA GLN A 214 -2.19 -15.39 5.12
C GLN A 214 -3.56 -14.73 4.90
N SER A 215 -4.65 -15.17 5.53
CA SER A 215 -5.90 -14.39 5.42
C SER A 215 -5.79 -13.04 6.15
N GLY A 216 -5.08 -13.00 7.27
CA GLY A 216 -4.93 -11.78 8.10
C GLY A 216 -3.98 -10.74 7.51
N PHE A 217 -2.93 -11.10 6.78
CA PHE A 217 -1.89 -10.15 6.34
C PHE A 217 -2.46 -8.98 5.52
N PHE A 218 -3.35 -9.28 4.56
CA PHE A 218 -3.91 -8.26 3.68
C PHE A 218 -4.94 -7.36 4.36
N GLU A 219 -5.58 -7.83 5.44
CA GLU A 219 -6.44 -7.04 6.30
C GLU A 219 -5.60 -6.19 7.28
N GLU A 220 -4.65 -6.83 7.96
CA GLU A 220 -3.77 -6.24 8.98
C GLU A 220 -2.96 -5.06 8.44
N ILE A 221 -2.53 -5.08 7.18
CA ILE A 221 -1.70 -4.00 6.62
C ILE A 221 -2.47 -2.68 6.41
N VAL A 222 -3.80 -2.72 6.28
CA VAL A 222 -4.65 -1.53 6.12
C VAL A 222 -4.99 -0.90 7.48
N GLU A 223 -5.07 -1.72 8.52
CA GLU A 223 -5.53 -1.34 9.85
C GLU A 223 -4.78 -0.15 10.50
N PRO A 224 -3.44 -0.02 10.42
CA PRO A 224 -2.74 1.13 10.99
C PRO A 224 -3.20 2.48 10.41
N ILE A 225 -3.39 2.53 9.09
CA ILE A 225 -3.82 3.73 8.37
C ILE A 225 -5.28 4.07 8.70
N LYS A 226 -6.14 3.04 8.72
CA LYS A 226 -7.56 3.15 9.04
C LYS A 226 -7.79 3.63 10.47
N ARG A 227 -7.07 3.05 11.44
CA ARG A 227 -7.17 3.38 12.88
C ARG A 227 -6.97 4.86 13.14
N ILE A 228 -5.99 5.46 12.48
CA ILE A 228 -5.70 6.89 12.64
C ILE A 228 -6.52 7.77 11.70
N LYS A 229 -7.28 7.20 10.75
CA LYS A 229 -7.97 7.95 9.69
C LYS A 229 -7.00 8.90 8.98
N MET A 230 -5.93 8.34 8.44
CA MET A 230 -4.84 9.11 7.85
C MET A 230 -5.36 10.05 6.75
N THR A 231 -5.00 11.33 6.84
CA THR A 231 -5.35 12.33 5.83
C THR A 231 -4.37 12.30 4.66
N LYS A 232 -4.73 12.93 3.53
CA LYS A 232 -3.90 12.90 2.32
C LYS A 232 -2.57 13.64 2.53
N GLU A 233 -2.58 14.74 3.26
CA GLU A 233 -1.39 15.51 3.62
C GLU A 233 -0.42 14.66 4.46
N GLU A 234 -0.95 13.98 5.49
CA GLU A 234 -0.18 13.07 6.35
C GLU A 234 0.41 11.91 5.54
N TYR A 235 -0.38 11.35 4.62
CA TYR A 235 0.03 10.27 3.73
C TYR A 235 1.21 10.67 2.83
N VAL A 236 1.12 11.79 2.09
CA VAL A 236 2.18 12.17 1.15
C VAL A 236 3.48 12.56 1.86
N LEU A 237 3.38 13.16 3.05
CA LEU A 237 4.54 13.47 3.88
C LEU A 237 5.22 12.19 4.39
N LEU A 238 4.43 11.25 4.93
CA LEU A 238 4.97 9.97 5.38
C LEU A 238 5.57 9.15 4.22
N LYS A 239 4.89 9.09 3.07
CA LYS A 239 5.40 8.43 1.85
C LYS A 239 6.76 9.01 1.43
N THR A 240 6.91 10.33 1.51
CA THR A 240 8.18 10.98 1.19
C THR A 240 9.26 10.69 2.24
N MET A 241 8.89 10.66 3.53
CA MET A 241 9.80 10.22 4.59
C MET A 241 10.26 8.76 4.40
N ILE A 242 9.40 7.88 3.90
CA ILE A 242 9.77 6.49 3.55
C ILE A 242 10.84 6.45 2.46
N PHE A 243 10.75 7.28 1.42
CA PHE A 243 11.85 7.39 0.45
C PHE A 243 13.16 7.81 1.12
N CYS A 244 13.09 8.63 2.16
CA CYS A 244 14.27 9.09 2.90
C CYS A 244 14.65 8.18 4.08
N SER A 245 14.03 6.99 4.24
CA SER A 245 14.29 6.11 5.39
C SER A 245 15.24 4.94 5.09
N SER A 246 15.98 5.00 3.97
CA SER A 246 16.95 3.96 3.62
C SER A 246 18.05 3.87 4.68
N LYS A 247 18.36 2.65 5.11
CA LYS A 247 19.47 2.31 6.01
C LYS A 247 20.50 1.42 5.32
N SER A 248 20.58 1.46 4.00
CA SER A 248 21.50 0.59 3.26
C SER A 248 22.95 1.04 3.48
N GLU A 249 23.80 0.08 3.82
CA GLU A 249 25.26 0.26 3.97
C GLU A 249 25.95 0.51 2.62
N PHE A 250 25.26 0.25 1.51
CA PHE A 250 25.78 0.44 0.16
C PHE A 250 25.56 1.87 -0.39
N ILE A 251 24.92 2.74 0.39
CA ILE A 251 24.80 4.17 0.06
C ILE A 251 26.09 4.88 0.50
N SER A 252 26.60 5.74 -0.36
CA SER A 252 27.79 6.55 -0.07
C SER A 252 27.58 7.46 1.15
N VAL A 253 28.67 7.89 1.80
CA VAL A 253 28.59 8.78 2.96
C VAL A 253 27.93 10.11 2.58
N GLU A 254 28.22 10.63 1.39
CA GLU A 254 27.60 11.83 0.82
C GLU A 254 26.10 11.61 0.56
N GLY A 255 25.73 10.49 -0.06
CA GLY A 255 24.34 10.11 -0.32
C GLY A 255 23.53 9.97 0.96
N SER A 256 24.12 9.32 1.98
CA SER A 256 23.49 9.15 3.29
C SER A 256 23.21 10.50 3.95
N LYS A 257 24.18 11.43 3.94
CA LYS A 257 23.98 12.79 4.46
C LYS A 257 22.83 13.53 3.76
N ILE A 258 22.71 13.39 2.44
CA ILE A 258 21.61 13.99 1.66
C ILE A 258 20.27 13.39 2.11
N ILE A 259 20.19 12.07 2.19
CA ILE A 259 18.98 11.32 2.56
C ILE A 259 18.54 11.65 3.98
N GLU A 260 19.45 11.62 4.96
CA GLU A 260 19.18 11.95 6.35
C GLU A 260 18.72 13.40 6.52
N SER A 261 19.38 14.34 5.83
CA SER A 261 18.98 15.76 5.84
C SER A 261 17.55 15.94 5.34
N GLU A 262 17.15 15.23 4.28
CA GLU A 262 15.80 15.32 3.72
C GLU A 262 14.77 14.60 4.59
N PHE A 263 15.15 13.47 5.21
CA PHE A 263 14.31 12.81 6.22
C PHE A 263 13.98 13.77 7.37
N HIS A 264 14.98 14.45 7.93
CA HIS A 264 14.79 15.44 8.99
C HIS A 264 13.95 16.63 8.54
N ARG A 265 14.13 17.09 7.30
CA ARG A 265 13.34 18.18 6.74
C ARG A 265 11.85 17.82 6.64
N TYR A 266 11.52 16.65 6.08
CA TYR A 266 10.13 16.20 5.95
C TYR A 266 9.51 15.82 7.29
N SER A 267 10.29 15.25 8.21
CA SER A 267 9.87 14.98 9.60
C SER A 267 9.49 16.29 10.31
N LYS A 268 10.32 17.33 10.19
CA LYS A 268 10.01 18.65 10.75
C LYS A 268 8.80 19.30 10.06
N LEU A 269 8.68 19.16 8.74
CA LEU A 269 7.53 19.66 7.98
C LEU A 269 6.23 19.00 8.47
N LEU A 270 6.24 17.69 8.68
CA LEU A 270 5.11 16.94 9.22
C LEU A 270 4.74 17.41 10.63
N LEU A 271 5.71 17.51 11.54
CA LEU A 271 5.43 17.98 12.90
C LEU A 271 4.81 19.39 12.90
N ASN A 272 5.40 20.33 12.15
CA ASN A 272 4.90 21.70 12.05
C ASN A 272 3.47 21.75 11.47
N PHE A 273 3.21 20.97 10.42
CA PHE A 273 1.88 20.86 9.81
C PHE A 273 0.85 20.36 10.83
N LEU A 274 1.19 19.32 11.59
CA LEU A 274 0.31 18.74 12.59
C LEU A 274 0.05 19.69 13.76
N GLN A 275 1.08 20.37 14.26
CA GLN A 275 0.95 21.37 15.33
C GLN A 275 0.12 22.58 14.88
N ALA A 276 0.29 23.02 13.63
CA ALA A 276 -0.54 24.09 13.08
C ALA A 276 -2.00 23.67 12.91
N LYS A 277 -2.28 22.40 12.59
CA LYS A 277 -3.62 21.88 12.35
C LYS A 277 -4.38 21.49 13.62
N TYR A 278 -3.69 20.89 14.60
CA TYR A 278 -4.31 20.30 15.79
C TYR A 278 -3.89 21.00 17.10
N GLY A 279 -2.92 21.91 17.08
CA GLY A 279 -2.29 22.53 18.24
C GLY A 279 -1.02 21.78 18.69
N ASP A 280 -0.18 22.41 19.51
CA ASP A 280 1.16 21.90 19.83
C ASP A 280 1.16 20.49 20.44
N SER A 281 0.29 20.27 21.45
CA SER A 281 0.20 19.00 22.18
C SER A 281 -0.44 17.90 21.33
N GLU A 282 -1.65 18.14 20.80
CA GLU A 282 -2.36 17.16 19.97
C GLU A 282 -1.62 16.88 18.64
N GLY A 283 -0.96 17.89 18.07
CA GLY A 283 -0.10 17.73 16.90
C GLY A 283 1.09 16.81 17.17
N ALA A 284 1.72 16.90 18.34
CA ALA A 284 2.80 16.00 18.74
C ALA A 284 2.31 14.55 18.98
N VAL A 285 1.13 14.38 19.58
CA VAL A 285 0.49 13.06 19.72
C VAL A 285 0.19 12.47 18.35
N ARG A 286 -0.39 13.26 17.44
CA ARG A 286 -0.67 12.86 16.07
C ARG A 286 0.59 12.48 15.30
N TYR A 287 1.68 13.22 15.50
CA TYR A 287 2.98 12.92 14.93
C TYR A 287 3.48 11.54 15.37
N SER A 288 3.40 11.23 16.67
CA SER A 288 3.79 9.91 17.19
C SER A 288 2.94 8.79 16.59
N GLN A 289 1.62 9.00 16.44
CA GLN A 289 0.72 8.03 15.81
C GLN A 289 1.13 7.73 14.36
N ILE A 290 1.52 8.75 13.60
CA ILE A 290 1.98 8.58 12.20
C ILE A 290 3.32 7.84 12.15
N LEU A 291 4.23 8.10 13.09
CA LEU A 291 5.47 7.31 13.19
C LEU A 291 5.20 5.85 13.55
N SER A 292 4.20 5.56 14.40
CA SER A 292 3.80 4.18 14.65
C SER A 292 3.25 3.49 13.39
N VAL A 293 2.63 4.23 12.46
CA VAL A 293 2.26 3.68 11.14
C VAL A 293 3.51 3.34 10.33
N LEU A 294 4.54 4.19 10.32
CA LEU A 294 5.82 3.88 9.66
C LEU A 294 6.41 2.55 10.15
N GLU A 295 6.48 2.37 11.47
CA GLU A 295 6.99 1.16 12.10
C GLU A 295 6.18 -0.08 11.71
N ALA A 296 4.84 0.03 11.72
CA ALA A 296 3.97 -1.04 11.27
C ALA A 296 4.21 -1.40 9.79
N MET A 297 4.37 -0.40 8.92
CA MET A 297 4.64 -0.64 7.50
C MET A 297 6.01 -1.30 7.26
N ILE A 298 7.03 -0.95 8.04
CA ILE A 298 8.34 -1.63 8.02
C ILE A 298 8.18 -3.11 8.38
N TYR A 299 7.42 -3.42 9.43
CA TYR A 299 7.12 -4.79 9.84
C TYR A 299 6.39 -5.58 8.74
N PHE A 300 5.35 -5.01 8.12
CA PHE A 300 4.65 -5.67 7.01
C PHE A 300 5.54 -5.86 5.78
N THR A 301 6.48 -4.94 5.54
CA THR A 301 7.46 -5.08 4.46
C THR A 301 8.40 -6.25 4.71
N GLN A 302 8.86 -6.47 5.94
CA GLN A 302 9.69 -7.63 6.29
C GLN A 302 8.92 -8.94 6.05
N LYS A 303 7.67 -9.04 6.54
CA LYS A 303 6.78 -10.18 6.26
C LYS A 303 6.59 -10.42 4.75
N ALA A 304 6.39 -9.35 3.97
CA ALA A 304 6.24 -9.46 2.52
C ALA A 304 7.52 -9.98 1.84
N LYS A 305 8.71 -9.50 2.27
CA LYS A 305 10.00 -10.01 1.78
C LYS A 305 10.17 -11.51 2.04
N GLU A 306 9.88 -11.95 3.26
CA GLU A 306 9.91 -13.38 3.63
C GLU A 306 8.97 -14.21 2.75
N PHE A 307 7.76 -13.71 2.51
CA PHE A 307 6.80 -14.36 1.62
C PHE A 307 7.33 -14.45 0.18
N TYR A 308 7.85 -13.36 -0.39
CA TYR A 308 8.38 -13.37 -1.76
C TYR A 308 9.62 -14.25 -1.89
N PHE A 309 10.47 -14.29 -0.87
CA PHE A 309 11.61 -15.20 -0.80
C PHE A 309 11.15 -16.67 -0.78
N TYR A 310 10.16 -17.00 0.05
CA TYR A 310 9.58 -18.35 0.12
C TYR A 310 8.94 -18.77 -1.20
N VAL A 311 8.12 -17.91 -1.80
CA VAL A 311 7.52 -18.18 -3.12
C VAL A 311 8.59 -18.35 -4.19
N GLY A 312 9.64 -17.51 -4.16
CA GLY A 312 10.76 -17.58 -5.09
C GLY A 312 11.60 -18.86 -4.98
N THR A 313 11.74 -19.41 -3.77
CA THR A 313 12.48 -20.66 -3.52
C THR A 313 11.66 -21.91 -3.87
N LEU A 314 10.36 -21.92 -3.59
CA LEU A 314 9.47 -23.03 -3.97
C LEU A 314 9.23 -23.13 -5.47
N ASN A 315 9.16 -22.00 -6.16
CA ASN A 315 8.90 -21.96 -7.60
C ASN A 315 10.19 -22.13 -8.42
N THR A 316 10.88 -23.26 -8.29
CA THR A 316 12.03 -23.62 -9.14
C THR A 316 11.70 -23.62 -10.65
N ASN A 317 10.42 -23.76 -11.02
CA ASN A 317 9.91 -23.64 -12.39
C ASN A 317 9.56 -22.22 -12.85
N PHE A 318 9.49 -21.19 -11.97
CA PHE A 318 9.28 -19.79 -12.40
C PHE A 318 10.57 -19.12 -12.93
N ARG A 319 11.70 -19.83 -12.96
CA ARG A 319 12.97 -19.31 -13.50
C ARG A 319 12.90 -18.94 -14.99
N GLN A 320 11.86 -19.34 -15.72
CA GLN A 320 11.74 -19.08 -17.17
C GLN A 320 10.96 -17.83 -17.56
N HIS A 321 10.26 -17.15 -16.64
CA HIS A 321 9.54 -15.93 -16.98
C HIS A 321 10.36 -14.68 -16.61
N SER A 322 10.86 -14.01 -17.63
CA SER A 322 11.64 -12.77 -17.59
C SER A 322 10.97 -11.64 -16.80
N THR A 323 9.65 -11.70 -16.63
CA THR A 323 8.76 -10.78 -15.90
C THR A 323 9.16 -10.41 -14.46
N PHE A 324 10.10 -11.15 -13.85
CA PHE A 324 10.51 -10.96 -12.46
C PHE A 324 11.89 -10.31 -12.28
N ALA A 325 12.57 -9.89 -13.34
CA ALA A 325 13.90 -9.29 -13.22
C ALA A 325 13.89 -7.98 -12.41
N LEU A 326 12.91 -7.11 -12.66
CA LEU A 326 12.75 -5.86 -11.90
C LEU A 326 12.34 -6.12 -10.44
N VAL A 327 11.42 -7.07 -10.24
CA VAL A 327 10.96 -7.47 -8.90
C VAL A 327 12.13 -8.01 -8.06
N LYS A 328 12.98 -8.86 -8.66
CA LYS A 328 14.19 -9.37 -8.00
C LYS A 328 15.19 -8.26 -7.67
N GLN A 329 15.34 -7.25 -8.53
CA GLN A 329 16.24 -6.12 -8.28
C GLN A 329 15.73 -5.20 -7.16
N LEU A 330 14.41 -5.08 -6.96
CA LEU A 330 13.81 -4.16 -5.99
C LEU A 330 13.43 -4.82 -4.66
N ILE A 331 13.46 -6.15 -4.58
CA ILE A 331 13.14 -6.91 -3.35
C ILE A 331 14.39 -7.46 -2.69
N ASN A 332 15.40 -7.87 -3.47
CA ASN A 332 16.71 -8.29 -2.99
C ASN A 332 17.66 -7.11 -2.94
#